data_AF-A0ABD1EQE5-F1
#
_entry.id   AF-A0ABD1EQE5-F1
#
_cell.length_a   1.000
_cell.length_b   1.000
_cell.length_c   1.000
_cell.angle_alpha   90.00
_cell.angle_beta   90.00
_cell.angle_gamma   90.00
#
_symmetry.space_group_name_H-M   'P 1'
#
loop_
_entity.id
_entity.type
_entity.pdbx_description
1 polymer ?
#
loop_
_entity_poly.entity_id
_entity_poly.type
_entity_poly.pdbx_seq_one_letter_code
_entity_poly.pdbx_strand_id
1 'polypeptide(L)'
;MASNTNDKFVDLHDYDWECSSLKQKINKSDKLVEPEDFKLDSPSLKQKTNTSDKFMELEDFRSNSSKSSSPDSHSFVVIKSCADLDELSDDDIPDISMLSEQKLLMEEELAKINYETKVKVELVSEVCNENTEKSLNSSGVNQETSSSIKSEEKANGAITFSSTDFNSRDIEVKVTQLIEENTRLKETLIQNNKNMKTQYERIKAWQEDVDRTQESHKQKFVEAKKIISSLKEENETLQRQLHDLRSNFAYEVRTKQYLENSEQYKTESLQAKCNDSEKNKNNSMEGFEDVFKENIKQLSEELYRAKQKLQYQENEYLETKRKLLEENNDLKKQLEQMKTEPTLNTQTDKLQQFLSEQGFCHQEKLYKKYEKTLVEPKLANEQWQKAQKVEENLRDELSQAKGLAEEYRMCYKIATMELQELHKKNTLLLNENQEVILRQQLMALQMTLTECETKRAVAEAQLAVKVEEMKHLSLSMPAEADMFALKTQVDLLKSDFQAERECNEGLKREKNQLAEDMQMLHKRNQQMQTEIELLREELTVRSRESPEIVKYSCPICNKKFRSPVLVEEHAEICIDDQPW
;
A
#
# COMPACT_ATOMS: atom_id res chain seq x y z
N MET A 1 -2.53 -76.89 15.91
CA MET A 1 -1.50 -77.73 15.27
C MET A 1 -1.10 -76.99 14.00
N ALA A 2 -0.10 -76.10 14.06
CA ALA A 2 1.33 -76.37 13.78
C ALA A 2 1.50 -76.76 12.29
N SER A 3 2.29 -76.10 11.42
CA SER A 3 3.56 -75.40 11.64
C SER A 3 3.96 -74.52 10.43
N ASN A 4 4.54 -73.34 10.70
CA ASN A 4 5.81 -72.80 10.18
C ASN A 4 6.18 -72.83 8.67
N THR A 5 6.51 -71.65 8.13
CA THR A 5 7.86 -71.21 7.67
C THR A 5 7.76 -69.77 7.12
N ASN A 6 8.43 -68.79 7.75
CA ASN A 6 9.72 -68.16 7.36
C ASN A 6 9.63 -67.25 6.12
N ASP A 7 10.22 -66.04 6.01
CA ASP A 7 11.05 -65.22 6.89
C ASP A 7 11.40 -63.91 6.13
N LYS A 8 11.94 -62.91 6.86
CA LYS A 8 12.68 -61.70 6.40
C LYS A 8 11.91 -60.38 6.19
N PHE A 9 11.75 -59.69 7.31
CA PHE A 9 11.86 -58.23 7.44
C PHE A 9 13.33 -57.79 7.35
N VAL A 10 13.61 -56.65 6.73
CA VAL A 10 14.92 -55.96 6.77
C VAL A 10 14.70 -54.60 7.41
N ASP A 11 15.30 -54.41 8.58
CA ASP A 11 15.46 -53.13 9.28
C ASP A 11 16.45 -52.23 8.52
N LEU A 12 16.10 -50.95 8.39
CA LEU A 12 16.98 -49.88 7.91
C LEU A 12 17.00 -48.79 8.98
N HIS A 13 18.00 -48.89 9.85
CA HIS A 13 18.47 -47.82 10.73
C HIS A 13 19.92 -47.50 10.34
N ASP A 14 20.29 -46.23 10.54
CA ASP A 14 21.64 -45.65 10.55
C ASP A 14 22.20 -45.08 9.25
N TYR A 15 22.00 -43.76 9.08
CA TYR A 15 22.97 -42.87 8.44
C TYR A 15 22.95 -41.51 9.16
N ASP A 16 23.71 -41.42 10.26
CA ASP A 16 24.22 -40.17 10.81
C ASP A 16 25.51 -39.80 10.04
N TRP A 17 25.50 -38.67 9.32
CA TRP A 17 26.72 -38.08 8.75
C TRP A 17 26.97 -36.72 9.41
N GLU A 18 28.13 -36.63 10.05
CA GLU A 18 28.68 -35.47 10.73
C GLU A 18 28.90 -34.28 9.79
N CYS A 19 28.28 -33.13 10.08
CA CYS A 19 28.61 -31.85 9.46
C CYS A 19 29.17 -30.89 10.52
N SER A 20 30.40 -31.17 10.97
CA SER A 20 31.18 -30.30 11.86
C SER A 20 32.61 -30.16 11.35
N SER A 21 32.82 -29.34 10.33
CA SER A 21 34.11 -28.65 10.07
C SER A 21 34.01 -27.77 8.83
N LEU A 22 33.66 -26.49 9.00
CA LEU A 22 33.98 -25.41 8.05
C LEU A 22 33.76 -24.03 8.69
N LYS A 23 34.34 -23.83 9.87
CA LYS A 23 34.57 -22.50 10.48
C LYS A 23 36.05 -22.35 10.82
N GLN A 24 36.89 -22.15 9.82
CA GLN A 24 38.19 -21.48 9.96
C GLN A 24 38.84 -21.30 8.58
N LYS A 25 39.35 -20.08 8.34
CA LYS A 25 39.98 -19.56 7.11
C LYS A 25 38.99 -18.94 6.12
N ILE A 26 38.79 -17.63 6.25
CA ILE A 26 39.24 -16.64 5.26
C ILE A 26 39.33 -15.31 6.02
N ASN A 27 40.55 -14.96 6.37
CA ASN A 27 40.95 -13.62 6.75
C ASN A 27 42.31 -13.43 6.08
N LYS A 28 42.52 -12.27 5.45
CA LYS A 28 43.64 -11.84 4.58
C LYS A 28 43.39 -11.95 3.07
N SER A 29 42.99 -10.83 2.47
CA SER A 29 43.85 -10.13 1.51
C SER A 29 43.20 -8.82 1.06
N ASP A 30 43.61 -7.73 1.69
CA ASP A 30 43.60 -6.39 1.08
C ASP A 30 44.59 -6.40 -0.09
N LYS A 31 44.13 -6.01 -1.28
CA LYS A 31 44.95 -5.34 -2.30
C LYS A 31 44.05 -4.62 -3.29
N LEU A 32 44.11 -3.30 -3.20
CA LEU A 32 43.61 -2.31 -4.16
C LEU A 32 44.17 -2.59 -5.56
N VAL A 33 43.29 -2.66 -6.55
CA VAL A 33 43.60 -2.44 -7.97
C VAL A 33 42.48 -1.54 -8.50
N GLU A 34 42.86 -0.35 -8.98
CA GLU A 34 41.99 0.61 -9.66
C GLU A 34 41.46 0.01 -10.99
N PRO A 35 40.21 0.29 -11.41
CA PRO A 35 39.78 -0.05 -12.75
C PRO A 35 40.01 1.13 -13.70
N GLU A 36 40.81 0.85 -14.73
CA GLU A 36 40.99 1.68 -15.92
C GLU A 36 39.70 1.80 -16.76
N ASP A 37 39.60 2.93 -17.44
CA ASP A 37 38.56 3.34 -18.38
C ASP A 37 38.25 2.30 -19.47
N PHE A 38 37.01 1.82 -19.52
CA PHE A 38 36.46 1.11 -20.67
C PHE A 38 35.33 1.92 -21.32
N LYS A 39 35.66 2.56 -22.45
CA LYS A 39 34.68 3.04 -23.44
C LYS A 39 34.13 1.85 -24.22
N LEU A 40 32.81 1.69 -24.23
CA LEU A 40 32.12 0.83 -25.19
C LEU A 40 31.06 1.65 -25.93
N ASP A 41 31.35 1.89 -27.21
CA ASP A 41 30.40 2.37 -28.21
C ASP A 41 29.30 1.31 -28.42
N SER A 42 28.04 1.75 -28.46
CA SER A 42 26.91 0.92 -28.89
C SER A 42 26.17 1.60 -30.04
N PRO A 43 25.97 0.93 -31.19
CA PRO A 43 25.18 1.47 -32.28
C PRO A 43 23.70 1.10 -32.14
N SER A 44 22.88 2.08 -32.52
CA SER A 44 21.43 2.05 -32.68
C SER A 44 20.92 0.93 -33.60
N LEU A 45 19.84 0.23 -33.20
CA LEU A 45 18.97 -0.47 -34.13
C LEU A 45 17.49 -0.15 -33.85
N LYS A 46 16.86 0.49 -34.84
CA LYS A 46 15.40 0.69 -34.95
C LYS A 46 14.77 -0.60 -35.46
N GLN A 47 13.69 -1.08 -34.84
CA GLN A 47 12.67 -1.87 -35.55
C GLN A 47 11.26 -1.50 -35.08
N LYS A 48 10.44 -1.14 -36.07
CA LYS A 48 8.99 -1.00 -36.04
C LYS A 48 8.36 -2.39 -36.13
N THR A 49 7.27 -2.62 -35.41
CA THR A 49 6.16 -3.44 -35.91
C THR A 49 4.83 -2.97 -35.33
N ASN A 50 3.94 -2.56 -36.23
CA ASN A 50 2.49 -2.45 -36.04
C ASN A 50 1.89 -3.84 -35.85
N THR A 51 0.86 -3.96 -35.02
CA THR A 51 -0.36 -4.73 -35.34
C THR A 51 -1.51 -4.26 -34.46
N SER A 52 -2.54 -3.76 -35.14
CA SER A 52 -3.92 -3.57 -34.70
C SER A 52 -4.56 -4.94 -34.40
N ASP A 53 -5.45 -5.03 -33.41
CA ASP A 53 -6.71 -5.77 -33.57
C ASP A 53 -7.79 -5.38 -32.55
N LYS A 54 -9.01 -5.29 -33.08
CA LYS A 54 -10.31 -4.98 -32.45
C LYS A 54 -10.85 -6.19 -31.68
N PHE A 55 -11.56 -5.99 -30.57
CA PHE A 55 -12.66 -6.90 -30.19
C PHE A 55 -13.78 -6.20 -29.38
N MET A 56 -14.98 -6.77 -29.51
CA MET A 56 -16.32 -6.24 -29.23
C MET A 56 -16.78 -6.25 -27.76
N GLU A 57 -17.82 -5.44 -27.53
CA GLU A 57 -18.73 -5.26 -26.38
C GLU A 57 -19.18 -6.53 -25.63
N LEU A 58 -19.49 -6.36 -24.33
CA LEU A 58 -20.78 -6.75 -23.72
C LEU A 58 -21.00 -6.11 -22.33
N GLU A 59 -22.11 -5.38 -22.21
CA GLU A 59 -22.85 -5.00 -20.99
C GLU A 59 -23.34 -6.28 -20.25
N ASP A 60 -23.86 -6.36 -19.02
CA ASP A 60 -24.47 -5.42 -18.06
C ASP A 60 -24.66 -6.21 -16.73
N PHE A 61 -24.84 -5.52 -15.60
CA PHE A 61 -25.67 -5.86 -14.40
C PHE A 61 -25.06 -5.28 -13.12
N ARG A 62 -25.67 -4.23 -12.55
CA ARG A 62 -25.72 -4.08 -11.09
C ARG A 62 -26.95 -3.31 -10.61
N SER A 63 -27.67 -3.99 -9.72
CA SER A 63 -28.87 -3.56 -9.05
C SER A 63 -28.60 -2.58 -7.92
N ASN A 64 -29.54 -1.65 -7.75
CA ASN A 64 -29.69 -0.71 -6.65
C ASN A 64 -29.78 -1.40 -5.26
N SER A 65 -29.14 -0.82 -4.25
CA SER A 65 -29.72 -0.77 -2.90
C SER A 65 -29.26 0.45 -2.09
N SER A 66 -30.25 1.04 -1.44
CA SER A 66 -30.37 2.30 -0.72
C SER A 66 -29.51 2.54 0.53
N LYS A 67 -29.28 3.84 0.73
CA LYS A 67 -28.77 4.61 1.88
C LYS A 67 -29.28 4.20 3.27
N SER A 68 -28.41 4.35 4.28
CA SER A 68 -28.75 4.95 5.59
C SER A 68 -27.50 5.57 6.23
N SER A 69 -27.73 6.63 7.00
CA SER A 69 -26.78 7.65 7.47
C SER A 69 -26.42 7.50 8.95
N SER A 70 -25.14 7.72 9.32
CA SER A 70 -24.72 8.34 10.59
C SER A 70 -23.22 8.72 10.53
N PRO A 71 -22.79 9.90 11.00
CA PRO A 71 -21.38 10.30 11.02
C PRO A 71 -20.75 9.97 12.37
N ASP A 72 -19.58 9.34 12.35
CA ASP A 72 -18.47 9.51 13.31
C ASP A 72 -17.49 8.34 13.16
N SER A 73 -16.39 8.55 12.43
CA SER A 73 -15.06 7.98 12.69
C SER A 73 -14.10 8.30 11.54
N HIS A 74 -12.89 8.71 11.91
CA HIS A 74 -11.74 8.93 11.04
C HIS A 74 -11.53 7.78 10.04
N SER A 75 -11.71 8.03 8.74
CA SER A 75 -11.31 7.09 7.69
C SER A 75 -9.97 7.53 7.07
N PHE A 76 -8.99 6.64 7.17
CA PHE A 76 -7.80 6.64 6.33
C PHE A 76 -8.24 6.29 4.90
N VAL A 77 -7.85 7.09 3.91
CA VAL A 77 -7.99 6.74 2.50
C VAL A 77 -6.99 5.63 2.18
N VAL A 78 -7.47 4.39 2.23
CA VAL A 78 -6.76 3.24 1.68
C VAL A 78 -7.08 3.20 0.19
N ILE A 79 -6.11 3.53 -0.64
CA ILE A 79 -6.14 3.32 -2.09
C ILE A 79 -6.35 1.81 -2.31
N LYS A 80 -7.53 1.44 -2.82
CA LYS A 80 -8.04 0.06 -2.76
C LYS A 80 -7.90 -0.74 -4.06
N SER A 81 -7.18 -0.24 -5.06
CA SER A 81 -7.07 -0.95 -6.34
C SER A 81 -5.89 -0.45 -7.17
N CYS A 82 -5.10 -1.38 -7.73
CA CYS A 82 -4.07 -1.07 -8.72
C CYS A 82 -4.65 -0.68 -10.10
N ALA A 83 -5.97 -0.74 -10.29
CA ALA A 83 -6.61 -0.45 -11.58
C ALA A 83 -6.74 1.05 -11.88
N ASP A 84 -6.53 1.93 -10.89
CA ASP A 84 -6.73 3.39 -11.05
C ASP A 84 -5.43 4.12 -11.44
N LEU A 85 -4.33 3.40 -11.68
CA LEU A 85 -3.03 3.96 -12.09
C LEU A 85 -2.79 3.92 -13.62
N ASP A 86 -3.59 3.17 -14.38
CA ASP A 86 -3.42 3.02 -15.83
C ASP A 86 -4.11 4.15 -16.65
N GLU A 87 -4.78 5.11 -15.99
CA GLU A 87 -5.41 6.27 -16.65
C GLU A 87 -4.64 7.60 -16.49
N LEU A 88 -3.46 7.60 -15.84
CA LEU A 88 -2.60 8.79 -15.85
C LEU A 88 -1.84 8.83 -17.18
N SER A 89 -2.21 9.79 -18.02
CA SER A 89 -1.52 10.04 -19.28
C SER A 89 -0.12 10.59 -19.03
N ASP A 90 0.86 10.24 -19.86
CA ASP A 90 2.24 10.75 -19.75
C ASP A 90 2.31 12.30 -19.82
N ASP A 91 1.22 12.97 -20.26
CA ASP A 91 1.07 14.42 -20.29
C ASP A 91 0.80 15.05 -18.91
N ASP A 92 0.47 14.25 -17.89
CA ASP A 92 0.21 14.72 -16.51
C ASP A 92 1.48 14.68 -15.62
N ILE A 93 2.61 14.22 -16.15
CA ILE A 93 3.90 14.25 -15.44
C ILE A 93 4.50 15.65 -15.58
N PRO A 94 4.68 16.41 -14.49
CA PRO A 94 5.23 17.77 -14.58
C PRO A 94 6.62 17.74 -15.22
N ASP A 95 6.78 18.54 -16.26
CA ASP A 95 7.99 18.60 -17.08
C ASP A 95 9.24 18.89 -16.21
N ILE A 96 10.08 17.87 -16.08
CA ILE A 96 11.31 17.88 -15.28
C ILE A 96 12.32 18.89 -15.86
N SER A 97 12.15 19.34 -17.10
CA SER A 97 13.00 20.36 -17.74
C SER A 97 13.04 21.68 -16.95
N MET A 98 11.90 22.12 -16.39
CA MET A 98 11.84 23.36 -15.59
C MET A 98 12.67 23.28 -14.30
N LEU A 99 12.70 22.11 -13.64
CA LEU A 99 13.49 21.92 -12.43
C LEU A 99 15.01 21.92 -12.73
N SER A 100 15.40 21.47 -13.93
CA SER A 100 16.78 21.54 -14.38
C SER A 100 17.22 22.99 -14.67
N GLU A 101 16.34 23.80 -15.26
CA GLU A 101 16.61 25.20 -15.56
C GLU A 101 16.67 26.05 -14.28
N GLN A 102 15.76 25.80 -13.33
CA GLN A 102 15.76 26.45 -12.01
C GLN A 102 17.01 26.11 -11.19
N LYS A 103 17.54 24.89 -11.35
CA LYS A 103 18.81 24.48 -10.73
C LYS A 103 20.01 25.23 -11.31
N LEU A 104 20.08 25.39 -12.64
CA LEU A 104 21.14 26.15 -13.32
C LEU A 104 21.17 27.62 -12.88
N LEU A 105 20.00 28.25 -12.76
CA LEU A 105 19.89 29.63 -12.27
C LEU A 105 20.38 29.79 -10.83
N MET A 106 20.06 28.84 -9.94
CA MET A 106 20.60 28.85 -8.58
C MET A 106 22.12 28.65 -8.53
N GLU A 107 22.67 27.77 -9.36
CA GLU A 107 24.12 27.56 -9.44
C GLU A 107 24.86 28.81 -9.94
N GLU A 108 24.27 29.55 -10.89
CA GLU A 108 24.80 30.82 -11.40
C GLU A 108 24.74 31.94 -10.33
N GLU A 109 23.63 32.07 -9.59
CA GLU A 109 23.53 33.05 -8.50
C GLU A 109 24.53 32.78 -7.38
N LEU A 110 24.71 31.51 -7.00
CA LEU A 110 25.70 31.11 -5.99
C LEU A 110 27.12 31.43 -6.45
N ALA A 111 27.45 31.20 -7.72
CA ALA A 111 28.76 31.56 -8.28
C ALA A 111 29.02 33.08 -8.20
N LYS A 112 27.99 33.88 -8.48
CA LYS A 112 28.06 35.35 -8.40
C LYS A 112 28.26 35.85 -6.97
N ILE A 113 27.52 35.31 -6.00
CA ILE A 113 27.68 35.65 -4.57
C ILE A 113 29.08 35.30 -4.08
N ASN A 114 29.61 34.14 -4.49
CA ASN A 114 30.93 33.68 -4.06
C ASN A 114 32.05 34.57 -4.65
N TYR A 115 31.90 35.00 -5.90
CA TYR A 115 32.80 35.96 -6.53
C TYR A 115 32.78 37.33 -5.82
N GLU A 116 31.59 37.90 -5.57
CA GLU A 116 31.46 39.17 -4.85
C GLU A 116 32.03 39.10 -3.44
N THR A 117 31.85 37.98 -2.74
CA THR A 117 32.42 37.75 -1.41
C THR A 117 33.94 37.70 -1.47
N LYS A 118 34.51 37.00 -2.45
CA LYS A 118 35.95 36.93 -2.65
C LYS A 118 36.56 38.32 -2.90
N VAL A 119 35.95 39.12 -3.76
CA VAL A 119 36.41 40.50 -4.05
C VAL A 119 36.38 41.36 -2.79
N LYS A 120 35.32 41.27 -1.98
CA LYS A 120 35.21 42.03 -0.72
C LYS A 120 36.28 41.61 0.30
N VAL A 121 36.61 40.32 0.38
CA VAL A 121 37.67 39.82 1.28
C VAL A 121 39.05 40.30 0.83
N GLU A 122 39.36 40.27 -0.48
CA GLU A 122 40.62 40.82 -1.02
C GLU A 122 40.75 42.32 -0.72
N LEU A 123 39.68 43.10 -0.90
CA LEU A 123 39.67 44.54 -0.62
C LEU A 123 39.90 44.85 0.88
N VAL A 124 39.29 44.07 1.78
CA VAL A 124 39.52 44.21 3.22
C VAL A 124 40.96 43.83 3.59
N SER A 125 41.52 42.80 2.95
CA SER A 125 42.91 42.41 3.15
C SER A 125 43.89 43.50 2.70
N GLU A 126 43.65 44.15 1.57
CA GLU A 126 44.48 45.26 1.09
C GLU A 126 44.45 46.46 2.06
N VAL A 127 43.26 46.85 2.52
CA VAL A 127 43.10 47.96 3.48
C VAL A 127 43.79 47.64 4.81
N CYS A 128 43.71 46.40 5.28
CA CYS A 128 44.41 45.95 6.49
C CYS A 128 45.93 46.00 6.31
N ASN A 129 46.45 45.54 5.17
CA ASN A 129 47.89 45.55 4.89
C ASN A 129 48.44 46.98 4.78
N GLU A 130 47.75 47.90 4.10
CA GLU A 130 48.16 49.31 4.02
C GLU A 130 48.23 49.99 5.40
N ASN A 131 47.27 49.70 6.29
CA ASN A 131 47.27 50.28 7.63
C ASN A 131 48.39 49.69 8.51
N THR A 132 48.79 48.45 8.25
CA THR A 132 49.89 47.79 8.97
C THR A 132 51.25 48.35 8.53
N GLU A 133 51.44 48.59 7.23
CA GLU A 133 52.66 49.22 6.70
C GLU A 133 52.80 50.70 7.14
N LYS A 134 51.69 51.45 7.21
CA LYS A 134 51.68 52.83 7.73
C LYS A 134 52.02 52.88 9.23
N SER A 135 51.62 51.88 10.00
CA SER A 135 51.94 51.78 11.43
C SER A 135 53.41 51.45 11.68
N LEU A 136 53.99 50.51 10.91
CA LEU A 136 55.40 50.11 11.03
C LEU A 136 56.39 51.21 10.61
N ASN A 137 56.03 52.05 9.63
CA ASN A 137 56.88 53.17 9.21
C ASN A 137 56.85 54.39 10.17
N SER A 138 55.97 54.39 11.18
CA SER A 138 55.90 55.48 12.17
C SER A 138 56.70 55.23 13.45
N SER A 139 57.29 54.04 13.63
CA SER A 139 57.95 53.63 14.88
C SER A 139 59.49 53.61 14.83
N GLY A 140 60.11 54.12 13.77
CA GLY A 140 61.57 54.18 13.69
C GLY A 140 62.05 55.36 12.87
N VAL A 141 62.36 56.48 13.54
CA VAL A 141 63.55 57.34 13.33
C VAL A 141 63.50 58.41 14.44
N ASN A 142 64.17 58.13 15.55
CA ASN A 142 64.83 59.17 16.33
C ASN A 142 66.25 59.26 15.79
N GLN A 143 66.48 60.10 14.79
CA GLN A 143 67.82 60.57 14.48
C GLN A 143 67.76 61.96 13.86
N GLU A 144 68.48 62.86 14.52
CA GLU A 144 68.76 64.23 14.14
C GLU A 144 69.11 64.34 12.66
N THR A 145 68.42 65.21 11.90
CA THR A 145 69.07 65.99 10.84
C THR A 145 68.23 67.21 10.48
N SER A 146 68.91 68.34 10.60
CA SER A 146 68.59 69.65 10.08
C SER A 146 68.59 69.67 8.54
N SER A 147 67.49 70.11 7.92
CA SER A 147 67.48 70.87 6.64
C SER A 147 66.04 71.24 6.29
N SER A 148 65.71 72.54 6.31
CA SER A 148 65.61 73.38 5.10
C SER A 148 64.51 72.94 4.14
N ILE A 149 63.28 73.41 4.40
CA ILE A 149 62.24 73.52 3.36
C ILE A 149 61.84 74.99 3.29
N LYS A 150 62.15 75.58 2.13
CA LYS A 150 61.71 76.90 1.71
C LYS A 150 60.29 76.80 1.13
N SER A 151 59.52 77.86 1.42
CA SER A 151 58.47 78.48 0.61
C SER A 151 57.26 77.64 0.21
N GLU A 152 56.10 78.01 0.75
CA GLU A 152 55.12 78.79 -0.03
C GLU A 152 54.13 79.54 0.88
N GLU A 153 54.18 80.87 0.78
CA GLU A 153 53.26 81.81 1.38
C GLU A 153 51.90 81.77 0.69
N LYS A 154 50.82 81.58 1.47
CA LYS A 154 49.58 82.31 1.24
C LYS A 154 49.12 82.91 2.56
N ALA A 155 49.23 84.23 2.59
CA ALA A 155 48.80 85.12 3.66
C ALA A 155 47.33 84.93 4.01
N ASN A 156 47.05 84.79 5.31
CA ASN A 156 45.91 85.41 6.00
C ASN A 156 46.11 85.29 7.52
N GLY A 157 46.23 86.43 8.20
CA GLY A 157 46.16 86.52 9.66
C GLY A 157 47.48 86.78 10.35
N ALA A 158 48.09 87.94 10.08
CA ALA A 158 49.10 88.52 10.97
C ALA A 158 48.44 88.83 12.34
N ILE A 159 48.54 87.88 13.27
CA ILE A 159 48.32 88.15 14.69
C ILE A 159 49.58 88.88 15.16
N THR A 160 49.42 90.19 15.28
CA THR A 160 50.31 91.09 16.01
C THR A 160 50.62 90.47 17.38
N PHE A 161 51.81 89.91 17.51
CA PHE A 161 52.41 89.46 18.76
C PHE A 161 52.81 90.70 19.55
N SER A 162 51.81 91.45 20.03
CA SER A 162 52.03 92.58 20.93
C SER A 162 52.51 92.02 22.27
N SER A 163 53.73 92.42 22.65
CA SER A 163 54.42 92.24 23.93
C SER A 163 53.56 91.67 25.05
N THR A 164 53.60 90.34 25.20
CA THR A 164 53.09 89.65 26.38
C THR A 164 54.18 89.66 27.43
N ASP A 165 54.15 90.66 28.30
CA ASP A 165 54.61 90.51 29.67
C ASP A 165 53.70 89.47 30.35
N PHE A 166 53.81 88.20 29.97
CA PHE A 166 53.19 87.14 30.74
C PHE A 166 53.87 87.17 32.10
N ASN A 167 53.11 87.60 33.10
CA ASN A 167 53.53 87.47 34.47
C ASN A 167 53.89 85.99 34.70
N SER A 168 54.95 85.68 35.44
CA SER A 168 55.42 84.30 35.68
C SER A 168 54.27 83.36 36.07
N ARG A 169 53.28 83.91 36.79
CA ARG A 169 52.05 83.23 37.20
C ARG A 169 51.16 82.77 36.04
N ASP A 170 51.03 83.54 34.96
CA ASP A 170 50.20 83.18 33.80
C ASP A 170 50.87 82.06 32.98
N ILE A 171 52.20 82.07 32.92
CA ILE A 171 52.98 80.98 32.33
C ILE A 171 52.78 79.70 33.14
N GLU A 172 52.89 79.77 34.47
CA GLU A 172 52.65 78.63 35.36
C GLU A 172 51.24 78.05 35.16
N VAL A 173 50.20 78.89 35.15
CA VAL A 173 48.81 78.44 34.91
C VAL A 173 48.67 77.77 33.54
N LYS A 174 49.26 78.35 32.49
CA LYS A 174 49.15 77.77 31.15
C LYS A 174 49.90 76.44 31.03
N VAL A 175 51.05 76.30 31.69
CA VAL A 175 51.79 75.04 31.78
C VAL A 175 50.96 73.99 32.52
N THR A 176 50.34 74.33 33.65
CA THR A 176 49.45 73.41 34.37
C THR A 176 48.27 72.96 33.49
N GLN A 177 47.60 73.88 32.80
CA GLN A 177 46.53 73.53 31.86
C GLN A 177 46.99 72.59 30.74
N LEU A 178 48.18 72.83 30.17
CA LEU A 178 48.74 71.97 29.14
C LEU A 178 49.10 70.57 29.68
N ILE A 179 49.58 70.48 30.93
CA ILE A 179 49.84 69.19 31.59
C ILE A 179 48.53 68.44 31.83
N GLU A 180 47.48 69.12 32.31
CA GLU A 180 46.15 68.54 32.52
C GLU A 180 45.53 68.05 31.20
N GLU A 181 45.59 68.86 30.15
CA GLU A 181 45.12 68.49 28.82
C GLU A 181 45.90 67.30 28.26
N ASN A 182 47.23 67.30 28.39
CA ASN A 182 48.08 66.18 27.96
C ASN A 182 47.74 64.88 28.70
N THR A 183 47.44 64.98 30.01
CA THR A 183 47.03 63.84 30.84
C THR A 183 45.67 63.31 30.38
N ARG A 184 44.69 64.20 30.15
CA ARG A 184 43.36 63.82 29.64
C ARG A 184 43.43 63.18 28.25
N LEU A 185 44.29 63.69 27.36
CA LEU A 185 44.51 63.11 26.03
C LEU A 185 45.15 61.72 26.12
N LYS A 186 46.13 61.52 27.01
CA LYS A 186 46.72 60.20 27.28
C LYS A 186 45.69 59.20 27.80
N GLU A 187 44.85 59.60 28.75
CA GLU A 187 43.77 58.75 29.28
C GLU A 187 42.74 58.38 28.18
N THR A 188 42.35 59.37 27.37
CA THR A 188 41.43 59.14 26.24
C THR A 188 42.03 58.17 25.22
N LEU A 189 43.33 58.29 24.94
CA LEU A 189 44.04 57.39 24.03
C LEU A 189 44.14 55.96 24.60
N ILE A 190 44.44 55.81 25.90
CA ILE A 190 44.45 54.51 26.58
C ILE A 190 43.07 53.86 26.52
N GLN A 191 42.00 54.63 26.79
CA GLN A 191 40.63 54.14 26.71
C GLN A 191 40.24 53.75 25.29
N ASN A 192 40.65 54.54 24.28
CA ASN A 192 40.42 54.22 22.87
C ASN A 192 41.13 52.92 22.48
N ASN A 193 42.41 52.76 22.85
CA ASN A 193 43.17 51.53 22.59
C ASN A 193 42.52 50.30 23.26
N LYS A 194 42.01 50.45 24.49
CA LYS A 194 41.27 49.38 25.18
C LYS A 194 40.00 49.02 24.42
N ASN A 195 39.22 50.02 23.99
CA ASN A 195 38.00 49.81 23.22
C ASN A 195 38.28 49.13 21.86
N MET A 196 39.33 49.58 21.14
CA MET A 196 39.77 48.98 19.88
C MET A 196 40.17 47.52 20.05
N LYS A 197 40.88 47.18 21.13
CA LYS A 197 41.23 45.79 21.45
C LYS A 197 39.99 44.94 21.69
N THR A 198 39.03 45.42 22.48
CA THR A 198 37.76 44.70 22.72
C THR A 198 36.93 44.54 21.44
N GLN A 199 36.90 45.55 20.56
CA GLN A 199 36.24 45.43 19.26
C GLN A 199 36.91 44.39 18.37
N TYR A 200 38.24 44.37 18.32
CA TYR A 200 39.01 43.36 17.59
C TYR A 200 38.71 41.94 18.09
N GLU A 201 38.71 41.73 19.41
CA GLU A 201 38.37 40.45 20.01
C GLU A 201 36.95 40.00 19.66
N ARG A 202 35.98 40.93 19.63
CA ARG A 202 34.60 40.64 19.22
C ARG A 202 34.49 40.24 17.74
N ILE A 203 35.18 40.97 16.85
CA ILE A 203 35.21 40.65 15.42
C ILE A 203 35.84 39.28 15.19
N LYS A 204 36.93 38.98 15.89
CA LYS A 204 37.60 37.68 15.82
C LYS A 204 36.68 36.54 16.28
N ALA A 205 35.99 36.69 17.41
CA ALA A 205 35.05 35.69 17.90
C ALA A 205 33.90 35.47 16.91
N TRP A 206 33.36 36.55 16.33
CA TRP A 206 32.32 36.46 15.28
C TRP A 206 32.82 35.73 14.03
N GLN A 207 34.05 36.01 13.59
CA GLN A 207 34.65 35.32 12.45
C GLN A 207 34.77 33.81 12.70
N GLU A 208 35.23 33.42 13.90
CA GLU A 208 35.29 32.01 14.30
C GLU A 208 33.89 31.35 14.34
N ASP A 209 32.84 32.07 14.77
CA ASP A 209 31.45 31.56 14.75
C ASP A 209 30.89 31.38 13.33
N VAL A 210 31.20 32.30 12.43
CA VAL A 210 30.83 32.21 11.02
C VAL A 210 31.51 30.99 10.38
N ASP A 211 32.81 30.81 10.61
CA ASP A 211 33.57 29.68 10.10
C ASP A 211 33.03 28.35 10.65
N ARG A 212 32.70 28.28 11.95
CA ARG A 212 32.07 27.11 12.58
C ARG A 212 30.73 26.75 11.92
N THR A 213 29.91 27.76 11.65
CA THR A 213 28.59 27.57 11.06
C THR A 213 28.69 27.13 9.59
N GLN A 214 29.62 27.71 8.83
CA GLN A 214 29.91 27.30 7.45
C GLN A 214 30.38 25.85 7.38
N GLU A 215 31.31 25.45 8.25
CA GLU A 215 31.79 24.07 8.29
C GLU A 215 30.67 23.09 8.70
N SER A 216 29.81 23.47 9.65
CA SER A 216 28.62 22.69 10.01
C SER A 216 27.65 22.51 8.83
N HIS A 217 27.38 23.58 8.08
CA HIS A 217 26.52 23.51 6.89
C HIS A 217 27.12 22.63 5.79
N LYS A 218 28.44 22.72 5.58
CA LYS A 218 29.17 21.88 4.64
C LYS A 218 29.09 20.40 5.01
N GLN A 219 29.22 20.06 6.29
CA GLN A 219 29.04 18.69 6.78
C GLN A 219 27.61 18.18 6.53
N LYS A 220 26.59 18.96 6.90
CA LYS A 220 25.18 18.61 6.63
C LYS A 220 24.90 18.42 5.14
N PHE A 221 25.52 19.22 4.27
CA PHE A 221 25.39 19.08 2.83
C PHE A 221 26.01 17.77 2.31
N VAL A 222 27.19 17.39 2.83
CA VAL A 222 27.83 16.11 2.49
C VAL A 222 26.98 14.93 2.97
N GLU A 223 26.43 14.99 4.18
CA GLU A 223 25.51 13.97 4.71
C GLU A 223 24.24 13.84 3.87
N ALA A 224 23.61 14.97 3.53
CA ALA A 224 22.42 14.99 2.66
C ALA A 224 22.73 14.37 1.29
N LYS A 225 23.89 14.71 0.69
CA LYS A 225 24.34 14.11 -0.57
C LYS A 225 24.50 12.59 -0.45
N LYS A 226 25.06 12.10 0.66
CA LYS A 226 25.20 10.66 0.93
C LYS A 226 23.84 9.96 1.04
N ILE A 227 22.88 10.57 1.74
CA ILE A 227 21.51 10.03 1.86
C ILE A 227 20.85 9.97 0.48
N ILE A 228 20.94 11.04 -0.32
CA ILE A 228 20.39 11.06 -1.68
C ILE A 228 21.02 9.98 -2.56
N SER A 229 22.33 9.78 -2.49
CA SER A 229 23.00 8.69 -3.22
C SER A 229 22.51 7.31 -2.79
N SER A 230 22.38 7.06 -1.48
CA SER A 230 21.85 5.79 -0.96
C SER A 230 20.42 5.52 -1.42
N LEU A 231 19.55 6.55 -1.40
CA LEU A 231 18.17 6.43 -1.86
C LEU A 231 18.08 6.19 -3.37
N LYS A 232 19.00 6.75 -4.16
CA LYS A 232 19.09 6.47 -5.61
C LYS A 232 19.47 5.01 -5.87
N GLU A 233 20.48 4.51 -5.17
CA GLU A 233 20.91 3.10 -5.29
C GLU A 233 19.80 2.11 -4.87
N GLU A 234 19.07 2.43 -3.80
CA GLU A 234 17.91 1.65 -3.35
C GLU A 234 16.78 1.68 -4.39
N ASN A 235 16.45 2.87 -4.92
CA ASN A 235 15.41 3.02 -5.94
C ASN A 235 15.78 2.26 -7.23
N GLU A 236 17.04 2.33 -7.68
CA GLU A 236 17.53 1.51 -8.80
C GLU A 236 17.43 0.00 -8.53
N THR A 237 17.64 -0.42 -7.28
CA THR A 237 17.50 -1.82 -6.88
C THR A 237 16.04 -2.27 -6.88
N LEU A 238 15.14 -1.45 -6.35
CA LEU A 238 13.70 -1.71 -6.36
C LEU A 238 13.14 -1.72 -7.78
N GLN A 239 13.58 -0.81 -8.65
CA GLN A 239 13.20 -0.81 -10.07
C GLN A 239 13.65 -2.09 -10.77
N ARG A 240 14.87 -2.58 -10.51
CA ARG A 240 15.34 -3.87 -11.02
C ARG A 240 14.47 -5.03 -10.52
N GLN A 241 14.14 -5.07 -9.22
CA GLN A 241 13.27 -6.10 -8.66
C GLN A 241 11.86 -6.07 -9.26
N LEU A 242 11.27 -4.90 -9.45
CA LEU A 242 9.97 -4.74 -10.09
C LEU A 242 10.00 -5.21 -11.54
N HIS A 243 11.06 -4.89 -12.28
CA HIS A 243 11.26 -5.38 -13.64
C HIS A 243 11.35 -6.91 -13.69
N ASP A 244 12.13 -7.52 -12.78
CA ASP A 244 12.26 -8.98 -12.69
C ASP A 244 10.93 -9.66 -12.33
N LEU A 245 10.17 -9.10 -11.39
CA LEU A 245 8.84 -9.59 -11.05
C LEU A 245 7.86 -9.45 -12.21
N ARG A 246 7.88 -8.32 -12.94
CA ARG A 246 7.04 -8.12 -14.13
C ARG A 246 7.40 -9.10 -15.24
N SER A 247 8.69 -9.39 -15.44
CA SER A 247 9.17 -10.41 -16.39
C SER A 247 8.72 -11.82 -15.99
N ASN A 248 8.86 -12.18 -14.71
CA ASN A 248 8.42 -13.46 -14.17
C ASN A 248 6.89 -13.63 -14.29
N PHE A 249 6.14 -12.58 -13.99
CA PHE A 249 4.68 -12.58 -14.15
C PHE A 249 4.28 -12.77 -15.62
N ALA A 250 4.94 -12.07 -16.55
CA ALA A 250 4.69 -12.24 -17.98
C ALA A 250 5.00 -13.67 -18.45
N TYR A 251 6.06 -14.29 -17.92
CA TYR A 251 6.37 -15.69 -18.19
C TYR A 251 5.30 -16.65 -17.62
N GLU A 252 4.83 -16.41 -16.40
CA GLU A 252 3.79 -17.21 -15.76
C GLU A 252 2.46 -17.11 -16.52
N VAL A 253 2.05 -15.91 -16.92
CA VAL A 253 0.83 -15.69 -17.74
C VAL A 253 0.94 -16.42 -19.07
N ARG A 254 2.07 -16.32 -19.79
CA ARG A 254 2.26 -17.08 -21.04
C ARG A 254 2.20 -18.59 -20.79
N THR A 255 2.83 -19.07 -19.71
CA THR A 255 2.83 -20.50 -19.38
C THR A 255 1.41 -21.00 -19.07
N LYS A 256 0.62 -20.23 -18.32
CA LYS A 256 -0.80 -20.53 -18.08
C LYS A 256 -1.60 -20.55 -19.37
N GLN A 257 -1.40 -19.57 -20.25
CA GLN A 257 -2.08 -19.52 -21.55
C GLN A 257 -1.71 -20.72 -22.44
N TYR A 258 -0.45 -21.17 -22.44
CA TYR A 258 -0.05 -22.40 -23.15
C TYR A 258 -0.73 -23.66 -22.59
N LEU A 259 -0.88 -23.74 -21.26
CA LEU A 259 -1.57 -24.85 -20.62
C LEU A 259 -3.08 -24.82 -20.90
N GLU A 260 -3.72 -23.66 -20.80
CA GLU A 260 -5.14 -23.47 -21.14
C GLU A 260 -5.41 -23.82 -22.60
N ASN A 261 -4.60 -23.34 -23.53
CA ASN A 261 -4.71 -23.70 -24.95
C ASN A 261 -4.54 -25.22 -25.15
N SER A 262 -3.58 -25.85 -24.46
CA SER A 262 -3.35 -27.30 -24.52
C SER A 262 -4.54 -28.10 -23.98
N GLU A 263 -5.16 -27.66 -22.88
CA GLU A 263 -6.38 -28.24 -22.35
C GLU A 263 -7.56 -28.04 -23.30
N GLN A 264 -7.69 -26.85 -23.90
CA GLN A 264 -8.73 -26.56 -24.88
C GLN A 264 -8.62 -27.48 -26.10
N TYR A 265 -7.42 -27.72 -26.64
CA TYR A 265 -7.25 -28.69 -27.73
C TYR A 265 -7.65 -30.12 -27.32
N LYS A 266 -7.44 -30.51 -26.06
CA LYS A 266 -7.88 -31.82 -25.55
C LYS A 266 -9.40 -31.88 -25.41
N THR A 267 -10.04 -30.84 -24.88
CA THR A 267 -11.50 -30.79 -24.74
C THR A 267 -12.19 -30.76 -26.09
N GLU A 268 -11.71 -29.96 -27.04
CA GLU A 268 -12.22 -29.93 -28.42
C GLU A 268 -12.05 -31.30 -29.12
N SER A 269 -10.91 -31.98 -28.92
CA SER A 269 -10.70 -33.34 -29.45
C SER A 269 -11.64 -34.38 -28.84
N LEU A 270 -11.92 -34.30 -27.53
CA LEU A 270 -12.88 -35.15 -26.85
C LEU A 270 -14.33 -34.84 -27.28
N GLN A 271 -14.65 -33.56 -27.45
CA GLN A 271 -15.97 -33.11 -27.88
C GLN A 271 -16.26 -33.51 -29.33
N ALA A 272 -15.27 -33.45 -30.23
CA ALA A 272 -15.40 -33.99 -31.58
C ALA A 272 -15.71 -35.51 -31.57
N LYS A 273 -15.03 -36.28 -30.71
CA LYS A 273 -15.30 -37.72 -30.52
C LYS A 273 -16.71 -37.99 -29.95
N CYS A 274 -17.20 -37.14 -29.05
CA CYS A 274 -18.56 -37.25 -28.51
C CYS A 274 -19.63 -36.89 -29.56
N ASN A 275 -19.40 -35.84 -30.35
CA ASN A 275 -20.34 -35.40 -31.39
C ASN A 275 -20.52 -36.43 -32.52
N ASP A 276 -19.45 -37.16 -32.88
CA ASP A 276 -19.55 -38.28 -33.83
C ASP A 276 -20.32 -39.48 -33.25
N SER A 277 -20.29 -39.68 -31.94
CA SER A 277 -21.10 -40.67 -31.23
C SER A 277 -22.57 -40.24 -31.09
N GLU A 278 -22.85 -38.94 -30.89
CA GLU A 278 -24.23 -38.41 -30.78
C GLU A 278 -24.96 -38.36 -32.12
N LYS A 279 -24.29 -38.01 -33.23
CA LYS A 279 -24.90 -38.06 -34.56
C LYS A 279 -25.35 -39.47 -34.97
N ASN A 280 -24.71 -40.51 -34.45
CA ASN A 280 -25.12 -41.90 -34.67
C ASN A 280 -26.26 -42.36 -33.75
N LYS A 281 -26.45 -41.72 -32.58
CA LYS A 281 -27.55 -42.03 -31.65
C LYS A 281 -28.84 -41.28 -31.98
N ASN A 282 -28.75 -40.05 -32.48
CA ASN A 282 -29.93 -39.23 -32.75
C ASN A 282 -30.75 -39.73 -33.95
N ASN A 283 -30.13 -40.43 -34.93
CA ASN A 283 -30.87 -41.12 -36.00
C ASN A 283 -31.63 -42.38 -35.54
N SER A 284 -31.39 -42.88 -34.31
CA SER A 284 -32.05 -44.08 -33.77
C SER A 284 -33.07 -43.76 -32.67
N MET A 285 -33.11 -42.53 -32.14
CA MET A 285 -33.93 -42.18 -30.98
C MET A 285 -35.26 -41.49 -31.36
N GLU A 286 -35.31 -40.78 -32.50
CA GLU A 286 -36.53 -40.08 -32.97
C GLU A 286 -37.68 -41.05 -33.29
N GLY A 287 -37.40 -42.28 -33.72
CA GLY A 287 -38.45 -43.30 -33.95
C GLY A 287 -38.97 -43.98 -32.69
N PHE A 288 -38.24 -43.94 -31.57
CA PHE A 288 -38.65 -44.58 -30.33
C PHE A 288 -39.57 -43.69 -29.48
N GLU A 289 -39.41 -42.38 -29.56
CA GLU A 289 -40.17 -41.44 -28.73
C GLU A 289 -41.66 -41.39 -29.11
N ASP A 290 -41.97 -41.53 -30.40
CA ASP A 290 -43.36 -41.59 -30.89
C ASP A 290 -44.04 -42.92 -30.53
N VAL A 291 -43.31 -44.03 -30.53
CA VAL A 291 -43.81 -45.34 -30.09
C VAL A 291 -44.06 -45.34 -28.57
N PHE A 292 -43.20 -44.67 -27.79
CA PHE A 292 -43.41 -44.52 -26.35
C PHE A 292 -44.62 -43.65 -26.02
N LYS A 293 -44.82 -42.55 -26.74
CA LYS A 293 -46.00 -41.68 -26.56
C LYS A 293 -47.31 -42.42 -26.88
N GLU A 294 -47.34 -43.22 -27.94
CA GLU A 294 -48.52 -44.00 -28.31
C GLU A 294 -48.79 -45.14 -27.29
N ASN A 295 -47.74 -45.80 -26.78
CA ASN A 295 -47.89 -46.81 -25.72
C ASN A 295 -48.40 -46.21 -24.39
N ILE A 296 -47.92 -45.02 -24.01
CA ILE A 296 -48.43 -44.32 -22.82
C ILE A 296 -49.91 -43.98 -22.99
N LYS A 297 -50.31 -43.55 -24.18
CA LYS A 297 -51.72 -43.25 -24.49
C LYS A 297 -52.60 -44.50 -24.40
N GLN A 298 -52.17 -45.63 -24.98
CA GLN A 298 -52.90 -46.90 -24.91
C GLN A 298 -53.04 -47.40 -23.46
N LEU A 299 -51.96 -47.37 -22.67
CA LEU A 299 -51.98 -47.75 -21.27
C LEU A 299 -52.90 -46.84 -20.43
N SER A 300 -52.93 -45.54 -20.73
CA SER A 300 -53.84 -44.61 -20.05
C SER A 300 -55.32 -44.89 -20.35
N GLU A 301 -55.65 -45.28 -21.59
CA GLU A 301 -57.01 -45.68 -21.96
C GLU A 301 -57.42 -47.02 -21.35
N GLU A 302 -56.51 -48.00 -21.30
CA GLU A 302 -56.76 -49.28 -20.65
C GLU A 302 -57.01 -49.12 -19.15
N LEU A 303 -56.23 -48.28 -18.49
CA LEU A 303 -56.40 -47.96 -17.07
C LEU A 303 -57.75 -47.28 -16.81
N TYR A 304 -58.19 -46.39 -17.70
CA TYR A 304 -59.51 -45.77 -17.62
C TYR A 304 -60.64 -46.79 -17.78
N ARG A 305 -60.55 -47.71 -18.77
CA ARG A 305 -61.53 -48.78 -18.98
C ARG A 305 -61.57 -49.76 -17.80
N ALA A 306 -60.42 -50.09 -17.21
CA ALA A 306 -60.35 -50.96 -16.04
C ALA A 306 -61.03 -50.31 -14.82
N LYS A 307 -60.83 -49.00 -14.62
CA LYS A 307 -61.48 -48.25 -13.54
C LYS A 307 -63.00 -48.22 -13.68
N GLN A 308 -63.53 -48.02 -14.90
CA GLN A 308 -64.98 -48.11 -15.14
C GLN A 308 -65.55 -49.51 -14.87
N LYS A 309 -64.83 -50.57 -15.25
CA LYS A 309 -65.26 -51.96 -14.96
C LYS A 309 -65.30 -52.24 -13.46
N LEU A 310 -64.31 -51.78 -12.71
CA LEU A 310 -64.27 -51.89 -11.25
C LEU A 310 -65.46 -51.17 -10.61
N GLN A 311 -65.75 -49.95 -11.06
CA GLN A 311 -66.89 -49.18 -10.58
C GLN A 311 -68.24 -49.88 -10.89
N TYR A 312 -68.38 -50.48 -12.07
CA TYR A 312 -69.56 -51.27 -12.42
C TYR A 312 -69.71 -52.49 -11.51
N GLN A 313 -68.62 -53.23 -11.26
CA GLN A 313 -68.61 -54.40 -10.36
C GLN A 313 -68.91 -54.01 -8.91
N GLU A 314 -68.41 -52.87 -8.45
CA GLU A 314 -68.70 -52.34 -7.11
C GLU A 314 -70.20 -52.01 -6.95
N ASN A 315 -70.80 -51.40 -7.97
CA ASN A 315 -72.24 -51.14 -7.98
C ASN A 315 -73.07 -52.42 -8.01
N GLU A 316 -72.67 -53.41 -8.82
CA GLU A 316 -73.32 -54.72 -8.86
C GLU A 316 -73.21 -55.46 -7.52
N TYR A 317 -72.06 -55.35 -6.84
CA TYR A 317 -71.86 -55.87 -5.50
C TYR A 317 -72.74 -55.16 -4.45
N LEU A 318 -72.87 -53.83 -4.54
CA LEU A 318 -73.75 -53.08 -3.64
C LEU A 318 -75.23 -53.42 -3.86
N GLU A 319 -75.64 -53.64 -5.10
CA GLU A 319 -77.00 -54.02 -5.44
C GLU A 319 -77.32 -55.44 -4.97
N THR A 320 -76.41 -56.40 -5.17
CA THR A 320 -76.55 -57.76 -4.63
C THR A 320 -76.55 -57.76 -3.10
N LYS A 321 -75.70 -56.95 -2.46
CA LYS A 321 -75.72 -56.76 -1.01
C LYS A 321 -77.05 -56.17 -0.52
N ARG A 322 -77.64 -55.23 -1.24
CA ARG A 322 -78.95 -54.65 -0.90
C ARG A 322 -80.06 -55.69 -0.99
N LYS A 323 -80.09 -56.48 -2.08
CA LYS A 323 -81.03 -57.60 -2.26
C LYS A 323 -80.89 -58.63 -1.16
N LEU A 324 -79.66 -59.03 -0.83
CA LEU A 324 -79.41 -59.96 0.28
C LEU A 324 -79.87 -59.38 1.62
N LEU A 325 -79.71 -58.08 1.86
CA LEU A 325 -80.19 -57.45 3.08
C LEU A 325 -81.72 -57.44 3.16
N GLU A 326 -82.39 -57.22 2.01
CA GLU A 326 -83.84 -57.25 1.88
C GLU A 326 -84.37 -58.67 2.08
N GLU A 327 -83.77 -59.67 1.44
CA GLU A 327 -84.03 -61.09 1.67
C GLU A 327 -83.79 -61.48 3.12
N ASN A 328 -82.73 -60.99 3.76
CA ASN A 328 -82.43 -61.29 5.17
C ASN A 328 -83.45 -60.62 6.10
N ASN A 329 -83.95 -59.44 5.77
CA ASN A 329 -85.05 -58.79 6.50
C ASN A 329 -86.37 -59.53 6.31
N ASP A 330 -86.66 -60.03 5.11
CA ASP A 330 -87.85 -60.83 4.84
C ASP A 330 -87.77 -62.21 5.48
N LEU A 331 -86.61 -62.87 5.45
CA LEU A 331 -86.34 -64.10 6.21
C LEU A 331 -86.49 -63.84 7.71
N LYS A 332 -86.01 -62.71 8.23
CA LYS A 332 -86.19 -62.33 9.63
C LYS A 332 -87.66 -62.12 9.97
N LYS A 333 -88.45 -61.49 9.10
CA LYS A 333 -89.93 -61.40 9.24
C LYS A 333 -90.59 -62.77 9.19
N GLN A 334 -90.20 -63.64 8.27
CA GLN A 334 -90.69 -65.02 8.18
C GLN A 334 -90.32 -65.83 9.43
N LEU A 335 -89.13 -65.62 9.99
CA LEU A 335 -88.65 -66.28 11.20
C LEU A 335 -89.39 -65.75 12.45
N GLU A 336 -89.74 -64.47 12.48
CA GLU A 336 -90.64 -63.89 13.49
C GLU A 336 -92.09 -64.42 13.34
N GLN A 337 -92.57 -64.66 12.11
CA GLN A 337 -93.88 -65.29 11.83
C GLN A 337 -93.90 -66.79 12.18
N MET A 338 -92.81 -67.51 11.93
CA MET A 338 -92.65 -68.93 12.28
C MET A 338 -92.44 -69.16 13.79
N LYS A 339 -91.98 -68.15 14.54
CA LYS A 339 -91.99 -68.21 16.02
C LYS A 339 -93.42 -68.21 16.60
N THR A 340 -94.43 -67.88 15.81
CA THR A 340 -95.85 -67.90 16.23
C THR A 340 -96.67 -69.07 15.69
N GLU A 341 -96.05 -70.04 14.99
CA GLU A 341 -96.75 -71.21 14.44
C GLU A 341 -96.03 -72.54 14.80
N PRO A 342 -96.70 -73.53 15.40
CA PRO A 342 -96.08 -74.79 15.77
C PRO A 342 -96.39 -75.90 14.75
N THR A 343 -95.58 -76.09 13.70
CA THR A 343 -95.71 -77.30 12.85
C THR A 343 -94.51 -77.60 11.92
N LEU A 344 -94.02 -78.85 12.02
CA LEU A 344 -93.50 -79.75 10.97
C LEU A 344 -92.11 -79.57 10.28
N ASN A 345 -91.11 -80.24 10.87
CA ASN A 345 -90.45 -81.49 10.42
C ASN A 345 -90.59 -82.10 8.99
N THR A 346 -90.61 -81.35 7.87
CA THR A 346 -90.55 -81.98 6.50
C THR A 346 -89.83 -81.13 5.42
N GLN A 347 -88.63 -80.60 5.69
CA GLN A 347 -87.83 -79.87 4.68
C GLN A 347 -86.33 -80.22 4.64
N THR A 348 -85.93 -81.39 5.13
CA THR A 348 -84.51 -81.77 5.19
C THR A 348 -83.98 -82.36 3.87
N ASP A 349 -84.85 -82.89 3.00
CA ASP A 349 -84.39 -83.64 1.82
C ASP A 349 -84.20 -82.81 0.54
N LYS A 350 -84.65 -81.54 0.51
CA LYS A 350 -84.47 -80.65 -0.66
C LYS A 350 -83.17 -79.83 -0.63
N LEU A 351 -82.53 -79.69 0.54
CA LEU A 351 -81.30 -78.91 0.72
C LEU A 351 -80.03 -79.66 0.29
N GLN A 352 -80.07 -81.00 0.23
CA GLN A 352 -78.89 -81.81 -0.08
C GLN A 352 -78.62 -81.96 -1.59
N GLN A 353 -79.62 -81.70 -2.45
CA GLN A 353 -79.47 -81.75 -3.90
C GLN A 353 -78.95 -80.43 -4.51
N PHE A 354 -79.12 -79.29 -3.81
CA PHE A 354 -78.68 -77.98 -4.30
C PHE A 354 -77.19 -77.71 -4.03
N LEU A 355 -76.60 -78.36 -3.03
CA LEU A 355 -75.20 -78.17 -2.62
C LEU A 355 -74.18 -78.88 -3.54
N SER A 356 -74.58 -79.90 -4.31
CA SER A 356 -73.69 -80.63 -5.22
C SER A 356 -73.49 -79.95 -6.58
N GLU A 357 -74.45 -79.15 -7.06
CA GLU A 357 -74.37 -78.52 -8.39
C GLU A 357 -73.63 -77.17 -8.41
N GLN A 358 -73.59 -76.42 -7.29
CA GLN A 358 -72.83 -75.16 -7.21
C GLN A 358 -71.31 -75.35 -6.98
N GLY A 359 -70.88 -76.48 -6.41
CA GLY A 359 -69.46 -76.71 -6.08
C GLY A 359 -68.53 -76.85 -7.30
N PHE A 360 -69.02 -77.40 -8.40
CA PHE A 360 -68.18 -77.72 -9.57
C PHE A 360 -67.89 -76.53 -10.49
N CYS A 361 -68.81 -75.54 -10.59
CA CYS A 361 -68.64 -74.40 -11.49
C CYS A 361 -67.69 -73.32 -10.95
N HIS A 362 -67.55 -73.20 -9.62
CA HIS A 362 -66.69 -72.19 -9.00
C HIS A 362 -65.20 -72.59 -9.02
N GLN A 363 -64.91 -73.88 -8.90
CA GLN A 363 -63.55 -74.38 -8.81
C GLN A 363 -62.79 -74.30 -10.14
N GLU A 364 -63.47 -74.53 -11.28
CA GLU A 364 -62.84 -74.44 -12.61
C GLU A 364 -62.50 -72.99 -13.01
N LYS A 365 -63.31 -72.00 -12.59
CA LYS A 365 -63.05 -70.57 -12.83
C LYS A 365 -61.86 -70.05 -12.02
N LEU A 366 -61.64 -70.56 -10.81
CA LEU A 366 -60.49 -70.20 -9.98
C LEU A 366 -59.18 -70.78 -10.55
N TYR A 367 -59.21 -72.01 -11.06
CA TYR A 367 -58.02 -72.63 -11.67
C TYR A 367 -57.56 -71.92 -12.96
N LYS A 368 -58.48 -71.55 -13.86
CA LYS A 368 -58.14 -70.78 -15.08
C LYS A 368 -57.64 -69.35 -14.79
N LYS A 369 -58.06 -68.75 -13.68
CA LYS A 369 -57.55 -67.43 -13.23
C LYS A 369 -56.13 -67.56 -12.66
N TYR A 370 -55.85 -68.63 -11.92
CA TYR A 370 -54.54 -68.90 -11.32
C TYR A 370 -53.44 -69.20 -12.36
N GLU A 371 -53.80 -69.86 -13.45
CA GLU A 371 -52.87 -70.21 -14.53
C GLU A 371 -52.45 -68.98 -15.37
N LYS A 372 -53.32 -67.97 -15.48
CA LYS A 372 -53.03 -66.71 -16.19
C LYS A 372 -52.09 -65.78 -15.41
N THR A 373 -52.13 -65.80 -14.08
CA THR A 373 -51.19 -65.03 -13.21
C THR A 373 -49.81 -65.68 -13.09
N LEU A 374 -49.64 -66.92 -13.55
CA LEU A 374 -48.38 -67.66 -13.43
C LEU A 374 -47.36 -67.37 -14.56
N VAL A 375 -47.76 -66.63 -15.61
CA VAL A 375 -46.92 -66.32 -16.79
C VAL A 375 -46.19 -64.96 -16.69
N GLU A 376 -46.61 -64.07 -15.79
CA GLU A 376 -45.93 -62.78 -15.50
C GLU A 376 -44.62 -62.83 -14.66
N PRO A 377 -44.21 -63.89 -13.94
CA PRO A 377 -43.03 -63.82 -13.07
C PRO A 377 -41.70 -63.80 -13.83
N LYS A 378 -41.65 -64.20 -15.12
CA LYS A 378 -40.40 -64.19 -15.89
C LYS A 378 -39.92 -62.78 -16.24
N LEU A 379 -40.85 -61.90 -16.64
CA LEU A 379 -40.52 -60.51 -16.97
C LEU A 379 -40.17 -59.70 -15.71
N ALA A 380 -40.89 -59.95 -14.61
CA ALA A 380 -40.59 -59.35 -13.32
C ALA A 380 -39.20 -59.76 -12.79
N ASN A 381 -38.80 -61.03 -13.01
CA ASN A 381 -37.49 -61.52 -12.60
C ASN A 381 -36.34 -60.90 -13.41
N GLU A 382 -36.50 -60.70 -14.73
CA GLU A 382 -35.49 -60.00 -15.54
C GLU A 382 -35.36 -58.52 -15.15
N GLN A 383 -36.47 -57.84 -14.89
CA GLN A 383 -36.44 -56.45 -14.43
C GLN A 383 -35.78 -56.33 -13.05
N TRP A 384 -36.07 -57.27 -12.15
CA TRP A 384 -35.44 -57.34 -10.83
C TRP A 384 -33.92 -57.55 -10.92
N GLN A 385 -33.44 -58.45 -11.79
CA GLN A 385 -32.01 -58.65 -12.01
C GLN A 385 -31.32 -57.41 -12.61
N LYS A 386 -31.98 -56.70 -13.54
CA LYS A 386 -31.47 -55.44 -14.07
C LYS A 386 -31.38 -54.36 -12.99
N ALA A 387 -32.41 -54.23 -12.15
CA ALA A 387 -32.41 -53.29 -11.04
C ALA A 387 -31.30 -53.60 -10.03
N GLN A 388 -31.09 -54.89 -9.71
CA GLN A 388 -30.02 -55.33 -8.80
C GLN A 388 -28.63 -54.97 -9.34
N LYS A 389 -28.41 -55.12 -10.64
CA LYS A 389 -27.14 -54.75 -11.30
C LYS A 389 -26.90 -53.24 -11.30
N VAL A 390 -27.96 -52.43 -11.46
CA VAL A 390 -27.87 -50.98 -11.33
C VAL A 390 -27.56 -50.56 -9.89
N GLU A 391 -28.15 -51.22 -8.89
CA GLU A 391 -27.85 -50.98 -7.48
C GLU A 391 -26.39 -51.29 -7.15
N GLU A 392 -25.84 -52.38 -7.68
CA GLU A 392 -24.43 -52.76 -7.52
C GLU A 392 -23.50 -51.71 -8.13
N ASN A 393 -23.76 -51.26 -9.36
CA ASN A 393 -22.99 -50.19 -9.99
C ASN A 393 -23.03 -48.88 -9.20
N LEU A 394 -24.21 -48.47 -8.72
CA LEU A 394 -24.35 -47.25 -7.92
C LEU A 394 -23.62 -47.37 -6.57
N ARG A 395 -23.55 -48.58 -6.01
CA ARG A 395 -22.80 -48.84 -4.77
C ARG A 395 -21.30 -48.69 -5.00
N ASP A 396 -20.80 -49.16 -6.14
CA ASP A 396 -19.39 -49.01 -6.53
C ASP A 396 -19.02 -47.56 -6.82
N GLU A 397 -19.87 -46.83 -7.55
CA GLU A 397 -19.69 -45.38 -7.79
C GLU A 397 -19.71 -44.58 -6.49
N LEU A 398 -20.62 -44.90 -5.56
CA LEU A 398 -20.66 -44.27 -4.23
C LEU A 398 -19.38 -44.59 -3.43
N SER A 399 -18.83 -45.79 -3.56
CA SER A 399 -17.58 -46.19 -2.90
C SER A 399 -16.39 -45.41 -3.47
N GLN A 400 -16.30 -45.26 -4.80
CA GLN A 400 -15.28 -44.44 -5.45
C GLN A 400 -15.38 -42.96 -5.08
N ALA A 401 -16.60 -42.40 -5.08
CA ALA A 401 -16.83 -41.01 -4.67
C ALA A 401 -16.42 -40.76 -3.22
N LYS A 402 -16.65 -41.73 -2.31
CA LYS A 402 -16.19 -41.65 -0.92
C LYS A 402 -14.66 -41.70 -0.82
N GLY A 403 -13.99 -42.52 -1.63
CA GLY A 403 -12.53 -42.56 -1.72
C GLY A 403 -11.94 -41.21 -2.14
N LEU A 404 -12.44 -40.64 -3.23
CA LEU A 404 -12.02 -39.32 -3.71
C LEU A 404 -12.29 -38.22 -2.67
N ALA A 405 -13.44 -38.23 -2.01
CA ALA A 405 -13.75 -37.26 -0.97
C ALA A 405 -12.76 -37.30 0.21
N GLU A 406 -12.31 -38.50 0.60
CA GLU A 406 -11.32 -38.65 1.68
C GLU A 406 -9.91 -38.21 1.22
N GLU A 407 -9.54 -38.45 -0.04
CA GLU A 407 -8.31 -37.91 -0.65
C GLU A 407 -8.31 -36.38 -0.66
N TYR A 408 -9.40 -35.74 -1.11
CA TYR A 408 -9.55 -34.28 -1.07
C TYR A 408 -9.47 -33.73 0.36
N ARG A 409 -10.08 -34.43 1.32
CA ARG A 409 -10.01 -34.06 2.74
C ARG A 409 -8.58 -34.13 3.27
N MET A 410 -7.81 -35.13 2.86
CA MET A 410 -6.40 -35.28 3.23
C MET A 410 -5.54 -34.17 2.63
N CYS A 411 -5.72 -33.86 1.33
CA CYS A 411 -5.04 -32.76 0.66
C CYS A 411 -5.35 -31.40 1.31
N TYR A 412 -6.62 -31.14 1.63
CA TYR A 412 -7.02 -29.92 2.35
C TYR A 412 -6.35 -29.83 3.73
N LYS A 413 -6.24 -30.95 4.44
CA LYS A 413 -5.56 -31.00 5.75
C LYS A 413 -4.06 -30.70 5.64
N ILE A 414 -3.39 -31.21 4.60
CA ILE A 414 -1.97 -30.92 4.33
C ILE A 414 -1.78 -29.44 4.01
N ALA A 415 -2.58 -28.90 3.07
CA ALA A 415 -2.49 -27.49 2.67
C ALA A 415 -2.74 -26.52 3.84
N THR A 416 -3.68 -26.85 4.73
CA THR A 416 -3.95 -26.03 5.93
C THR A 416 -2.80 -26.08 6.94
N MET A 417 -2.13 -27.23 7.10
CA MET A 417 -0.92 -27.32 7.94
C MET A 417 0.25 -26.51 7.36
N GLU A 418 0.48 -26.57 6.04
CA GLU A 418 1.53 -25.79 5.38
C GLU A 418 1.30 -24.27 5.51
N LEU A 419 0.05 -23.82 5.33
CA LEU A 419 -0.33 -22.42 5.54
C LEU A 419 -0.08 -21.96 6.98
N GLN A 420 -0.39 -22.80 7.98
CA GLN A 420 -0.11 -22.49 9.38
C GLN A 420 1.38 -22.39 9.67
N GLU A 421 2.20 -23.27 9.09
CA GLU A 421 3.65 -23.24 9.26
C GLU A 421 4.27 -21.99 8.60
N LEU A 422 3.80 -21.63 7.40
CA LEU A 422 4.25 -20.44 6.69
C LEU A 422 3.85 -19.16 7.42
N HIS A 423 2.64 -19.10 7.97
CA HIS A 423 2.22 -18.00 8.84
C HIS A 423 3.13 -17.88 10.06
N LYS A 424 3.47 -18.99 10.72
CA LYS A 424 4.38 -19.00 11.87
C LYS A 424 5.78 -18.49 11.50
N LYS A 425 6.33 -18.89 10.35
CA LYS A 425 7.62 -18.40 9.83
C LYS A 425 7.59 -16.89 9.57
N ASN A 426 6.54 -16.38 8.91
CA ASN A 426 6.40 -14.95 8.64
C ASN A 426 6.28 -14.13 9.93
N THR A 427 5.55 -14.62 10.94
CA THR A 427 5.46 -13.93 12.24
C THR A 427 6.82 -13.87 12.94
N LEU A 428 7.62 -14.94 12.89
CA LEU A 428 8.97 -14.95 13.47
C LEU A 428 9.91 -13.96 12.77
N LEU A 429 9.94 -13.95 11.44
CA LEU A 429 10.76 -13.01 10.66
C LEU A 429 10.38 -11.55 10.91
N LEU A 430 9.09 -11.25 11.05
CA LEU A 430 8.63 -9.90 11.37
C LEU A 430 9.14 -9.45 12.74
N ASN A 431 9.09 -10.33 13.73
CA ASN A 431 9.57 -10.05 15.08
C ASN A 431 11.10 -9.88 15.13
N GLU A 432 11.86 -10.73 14.42
CA GLU A 432 13.32 -10.61 14.32
C GLU A 432 13.74 -9.28 13.67
N ASN A 433 13.07 -8.88 12.59
CA ASN A 433 13.35 -7.61 11.92
C ASN A 433 13.02 -6.40 12.83
N GLN A 434 11.91 -6.44 13.56
CA GLN A 434 11.57 -5.40 14.54
C GLN A 434 12.59 -5.33 15.68
N GLU A 435 13.10 -6.48 16.15
CA GLU A 435 14.12 -6.53 17.19
C GLU A 435 15.44 -5.90 16.72
N VAL A 436 15.88 -6.17 15.48
CA VAL A 436 17.09 -5.57 14.91
C VAL A 436 16.95 -4.04 14.82
N ILE A 437 15.80 -3.54 14.35
CA ILE A 437 15.53 -2.10 14.27
C ILE A 437 15.58 -1.46 15.67
N LEU A 438 14.93 -2.07 16.66
CA LEU A 438 14.92 -1.57 18.03
C LEU A 438 16.32 -1.58 18.67
N ARG A 439 17.12 -2.63 18.42
CA ARG A 439 18.52 -2.69 18.89
C ARG A 439 19.38 -1.60 18.25
N GLN A 440 19.18 -1.31 16.96
CA GLN A 440 19.92 -0.24 16.28
C GLN A 440 19.54 1.14 16.81
N GLN A 441 18.25 1.39 17.06
CA GLN A 441 17.77 2.63 17.70
C GLN A 441 18.31 2.77 19.14
N LEU A 442 18.31 1.69 19.92
CA LEU A 442 18.87 1.67 21.27
C LEU A 442 20.37 2.03 21.25
N MET A 443 21.13 1.45 20.33
CA MET A 443 22.56 1.72 20.19
C MET A 443 22.83 3.18 19.81
N ALA A 444 22.05 3.75 18.88
CA ALA A 444 22.14 5.16 18.52
C ALA A 444 21.84 6.08 19.72
N LEU A 445 20.77 5.81 20.47
CA LEU A 445 20.43 6.57 21.67
C LEU A 445 21.54 6.47 22.73
N GLN A 446 22.12 5.30 22.92
CA GLN A 446 23.21 5.11 23.88
C GLN A 446 24.49 5.87 23.48
N MET A 447 24.80 5.97 22.18
CA MET A 447 25.88 6.84 21.68
C MET A 447 25.60 8.32 21.96
N THR A 448 24.37 8.80 21.71
CA THR A 448 24.02 10.20 21.99
C THR A 448 24.05 10.53 23.48
N LEU A 449 23.66 9.58 24.34
CA LEU A 449 23.69 9.76 25.80
C LEU A 449 25.14 9.90 26.30
N THR A 450 26.03 9.02 25.83
CA THR A 450 27.46 9.07 26.20
C THR A 450 28.13 10.35 25.69
N GLU A 451 27.78 10.83 24.49
CA GLU A 451 28.24 12.13 24.00
C GLU A 451 27.75 13.30 24.89
N CYS A 452 26.49 13.28 25.30
CA CYS A 452 25.95 14.28 26.23
C CYS A 452 26.63 14.24 27.60
N GLU A 453 26.90 13.05 28.14
CA GLU A 453 27.58 12.89 29.42
C GLU A 453 29.03 13.39 29.37
N THR A 454 29.75 13.13 28.27
CA THR A 454 31.12 13.65 28.08
C THR A 454 31.12 15.18 27.95
N LYS A 455 30.19 15.76 27.20
CA LYS A 455 30.03 17.23 27.11
C LYS A 455 29.71 17.84 28.47
N ARG A 456 28.83 17.21 29.26
CA ARG A 456 28.51 17.65 30.63
C ARG A 456 29.76 17.61 31.52
N ALA A 457 30.53 16.53 31.50
CA ALA A 457 31.74 16.40 32.30
C ALA A 457 32.80 17.47 31.94
N VAL A 458 32.95 17.77 30.64
CA VAL A 458 33.84 18.86 30.19
C VAL A 458 33.36 20.22 30.70
N ALA A 459 32.07 20.51 30.60
CA ALA A 459 31.50 21.76 31.09
C ALA A 459 31.64 21.92 32.61
N GLU A 460 31.41 20.84 33.37
CA GLU A 460 31.61 20.82 34.82
C GLU A 460 33.08 21.07 35.20
N ALA A 461 34.03 20.47 34.48
CA ALA A 461 35.46 20.72 34.69
C ALA A 461 35.84 22.18 34.39
N GLN A 462 35.33 22.74 33.29
CA GLN A 462 35.55 24.16 32.95
C GLN A 462 34.98 25.11 34.01
N LEU A 463 33.77 24.81 34.51
CA LEU A 463 33.15 25.60 35.57
C LEU A 463 33.96 25.54 36.86
N ALA A 464 34.48 24.36 37.23
CA ALA A 464 35.33 24.20 38.41
C ALA A 464 36.60 25.06 38.32
N VAL A 465 37.25 25.10 37.15
CA VAL A 465 38.42 25.97 36.90
C VAL A 465 38.04 27.45 37.07
N LYS A 466 36.93 27.89 36.49
CA LYS A 466 36.45 29.28 36.59
C LYS A 466 36.11 29.69 38.03
N VAL A 467 35.52 28.78 38.80
CA VAL A 467 35.24 29.02 40.23
C VAL A 467 36.53 29.24 41.00
N GLU A 468 37.58 28.47 40.72
CA GLU A 468 38.86 28.62 41.42
C GLU A 468 39.60 29.90 41.00
N GLU A 469 39.55 30.26 39.71
CA GLU A 469 40.04 31.56 39.22
C GLU A 469 39.33 32.72 39.93
N MET A 470 38.00 32.67 40.07
CA MET A 470 37.25 33.71 40.78
C MET A 470 37.60 33.80 42.27
N LYS A 471 37.82 32.67 42.95
CA LYS A 471 38.28 32.69 44.35
C LYS A 471 39.66 33.34 44.48
N HIS A 472 40.58 33.05 43.55
CA HIS A 472 41.91 33.63 43.56
C HIS A 472 41.87 35.15 43.32
N LEU A 473 41.04 35.61 42.38
CA LEU A 473 40.80 37.04 42.13
C LEU A 473 40.22 37.75 43.36
N SER A 474 39.24 37.12 44.02
CA SER A 474 38.58 37.65 45.23
C SER A 474 39.55 37.89 46.40
N LEU A 475 40.60 37.08 46.53
CA LEU A 475 41.62 37.22 47.59
C LEU A 475 42.66 38.32 47.32
N SER A 476 42.72 38.87 46.10
CA SER A 476 43.84 39.72 45.65
C SER A 476 43.57 41.22 45.58
N MET A 477 42.38 41.70 45.95
CA MET A 477 41.98 43.11 45.73
C MET A 477 41.58 43.87 47.02
N PRO A 478 41.91 45.17 47.16
CA PRO A 478 41.61 45.99 48.35
C PRO A 478 40.13 46.40 48.44
N ALA A 479 39.56 46.28 49.64
CA ALA A 479 38.16 45.91 49.86
C ALA A 479 37.06 47.00 49.71
N GLU A 480 37.36 48.29 49.51
CA GLU A 480 36.32 49.33 49.72
C GLU A 480 35.90 50.13 48.48
N ALA A 481 36.79 50.40 47.53
CA ALA A 481 36.42 51.07 46.28
C ALA A 481 35.86 50.08 45.23
N ASP A 482 36.42 48.87 45.19
CA ASP A 482 36.02 47.83 44.25
C ASP A 482 34.67 47.20 44.61
N MET A 483 34.27 47.22 45.88
CA MET A 483 32.97 46.68 46.31
C MET A 483 31.80 47.47 45.70
N PHE A 484 31.95 48.79 45.54
CA PHE A 484 30.92 49.59 44.87
C PHE A 484 30.87 49.30 43.37
N ALA A 485 32.04 49.25 42.71
CA ALA A 485 32.12 48.94 41.28
C ALA A 485 31.60 47.52 40.97
N LEU A 486 31.97 46.52 41.78
CA LEU A 486 31.47 45.15 41.69
C LEU A 486 29.97 45.08 41.95
N LYS A 487 29.44 45.85 42.91
CA LYS A 487 27.99 45.89 43.15
C LYS A 487 27.24 46.47 41.94
N THR A 488 27.73 47.57 41.37
CA THR A 488 27.17 48.14 40.13
C THR A 488 27.26 47.15 38.97
N GLN A 489 28.38 46.42 38.84
CA GLN A 489 28.53 45.40 37.80
C GLN A 489 27.58 44.21 38.00
N VAL A 490 27.38 43.75 39.24
CA VAL A 490 26.41 42.70 39.57
C VAL A 490 24.98 43.15 39.28
N ASP A 491 24.64 44.40 39.59
CA ASP A 491 23.31 44.95 39.30
C ASP A 491 23.08 45.11 37.79
N LEU A 492 24.10 45.53 37.03
CA LEU A 492 24.08 45.51 35.56
C LEU A 492 23.87 44.11 35.00
N LEU A 493 24.66 43.13 35.45
CA LEU A 493 24.52 41.74 35.01
C LEU A 493 23.15 41.17 35.36
N LYS A 494 22.60 41.48 36.54
CA LYS A 494 21.24 41.07 36.91
C LYS A 494 20.19 41.68 35.99
N SER A 495 20.34 42.96 35.64
CA SER A 495 19.47 43.63 34.68
C SER A 495 19.55 42.97 33.31
N ASP A 496 20.76 42.66 32.84
CA ASP A 496 20.99 42.01 31.54
C ASP A 496 20.39 40.60 31.51
N PHE A 497 20.60 39.79 32.55
CA PHE A 497 20.00 38.45 32.67
C PHE A 497 18.47 38.50 32.74
N GLN A 498 17.90 39.52 33.40
CA GLN A 498 16.45 39.69 33.47
C GLN A 498 15.89 40.09 32.10
N ALA A 499 16.56 41.02 31.40
CA ALA A 499 16.20 41.40 30.04
C ALA A 499 16.32 40.22 29.05
N GLU A 500 17.38 39.41 29.19
CA GLU A 500 17.57 38.19 28.40
C GLU A 500 16.44 37.18 28.66
N ARG A 501 16.05 36.98 29.94
CA ARG A 501 14.94 36.10 30.30
C ARG A 501 13.62 36.59 29.71
N GLU A 502 13.32 37.88 29.82
CA GLU A 502 12.11 38.49 29.26
C GLU A 502 12.07 38.39 27.74
N CYS A 503 13.21 38.60 27.07
CA CYS A 503 13.37 38.41 25.63
C CYS A 503 13.13 36.95 25.24
N ASN A 504 13.71 35.99 25.96
CA ASN A 504 13.56 34.57 25.69
C ASN A 504 12.12 34.09 25.94
N GLU A 505 11.44 34.60 26.97
CA GLU A 505 10.01 34.37 27.18
C GLU A 505 9.15 34.99 26.07
N GLY A 506 9.55 36.14 25.53
CA GLY A 506 8.96 36.74 24.33
C GLY A 506 9.08 35.83 23.12
N LEU A 507 10.30 35.38 22.80
CA LEU A 507 10.55 34.44 21.71
C LEU A 507 9.79 33.12 21.88
N LYS A 508 9.68 32.61 23.11
CA LYS A 508 8.89 31.40 23.40
C LYS A 508 7.39 31.63 23.12
N ARG A 509 6.86 32.79 23.47
CA ARG A 509 5.47 33.18 23.16
C ARG A 509 5.26 33.29 21.65
N GLU A 510 6.13 33.98 20.93
CA GLU A 510 6.07 34.09 19.46
C GLU A 510 6.19 32.74 18.76
N LYS A 511 7.11 31.88 19.22
CA LYS A 511 7.25 30.50 18.72
C LYS A 511 5.97 29.70 18.89
N ASN A 512 5.33 29.80 20.05
CA ASN A 512 4.07 29.10 20.31
C ASN A 512 2.95 29.67 19.43
N GLN A 513 2.87 31.00 19.27
CA GLN A 513 1.91 31.65 18.38
C GLN A 513 2.07 31.18 16.93
N LEU A 514 3.31 31.16 16.41
CA LEU A 514 3.59 30.66 15.06
C LEU A 514 3.23 29.18 14.90
N ALA A 515 3.43 28.36 15.93
CA ALA A 515 3.03 26.96 15.90
C ALA A 515 1.49 26.80 15.85
N GLU A 516 0.75 27.62 16.60
CA GLU A 516 -0.72 27.66 16.56
C GLU A 516 -1.23 28.15 15.19
N ASP A 517 -0.65 29.21 14.64
CA ASP A 517 -1.00 29.73 13.32
C ASP A 517 -0.74 28.70 12.21
N MET A 518 0.40 27.99 12.28
CA MET A 518 0.70 26.87 11.37
C MET A 518 -0.33 25.75 11.48
N GLN A 519 -0.77 25.39 12.68
CA GLN A 519 -1.83 24.38 12.86
C GLN A 519 -3.17 24.86 12.31
N MET A 520 -3.53 26.14 12.45
CA MET A 520 -4.74 26.71 11.88
C MET A 520 -4.71 26.71 10.35
N LEU A 521 -3.58 27.09 9.74
CA LEU A 521 -3.37 27.00 8.29
C LEU A 521 -3.46 25.57 7.78
N HIS A 522 -2.88 24.61 8.49
CA HIS A 522 -2.97 23.20 8.13
C HIS A 522 -4.43 22.71 8.16
N LYS A 523 -5.20 23.07 9.20
CA LYS A 523 -6.64 22.76 9.28
C LYS A 523 -7.44 23.41 8.14
N ARG A 524 -7.16 24.67 7.79
CA ARG A 524 -7.85 25.34 6.69
C ARG A 524 -7.50 24.73 5.34
N ASN A 525 -6.24 24.37 5.10
CA ASN A 525 -5.84 23.65 3.90
C ASN A 525 -6.53 22.29 3.80
N GLN A 526 -6.62 21.55 4.91
CA GLN A 526 -7.35 20.29 4.95
C GLN A 526 -8.85 20.48 4.62
N GLN A 527 -9.49 21.53 5.17
CA GLN A 527 -10.88 21.86 4.83
C GLN A 527 -11.05 22.19 3.34
N MET A 528 -10.16 23.01 2.76
CA MET A 528 -10.20 23.33 1.34
C MET A 528 -9.97 22.09 0.46
N GLN A 529 -9.08 21.18 0.85
CA GLN A 529 -8.89 19.91 0.15
C GLN A 529 -10.18 19.08 0.16
N THR A 530 -10.86 19.00 1.30
CA THR A 530 -12.18 18.33 1.38
C THR A 530 -13.23 19.03 0.52
N GLU A 531 -13.29 20.36 0.51
CA GLU A 531 -14.19 21.13 -0.36
C GLU A 531 -13.91 20.87 -1.85
N ILE A 532 -12.63 20.80 -2.25
CA ILE A 532 -12.23 20.46 -3.63
C ILE A 532 -12.66 19.03 -3.98
N GLU A 533 -12.47 18.08 -3.08
CA GLU A 533 -12.85 16.68 -3.31
C GLU A 533 -14.37 16.54 -3.47
N LEU A 534 -15.15 17.22 -2.64
CA LEU A 534 -16.61 17.28 -2.78
C LEU A 534 -17.05 17.89 -4.12
N LEU A 535 -16.36 18.94 -4.59
CA LEU A 535 -16.63 19.54 -5.91
C LEU A 535 -16.27 18.59 -7.05
N ARG A 536 -15.18 17.82 -6.92
CA ARG A 536 -14.80 16.77 -7.90
C ARG A 536 -15.84 15.64 -7.92
N GLU A 537 -16.33 15.20 -6.76
CA GLU A 537 -17.42 14.24 -6.67
C GLU A 537 -18.72 14.80 -7.30
N GLU A 538 -19.06 16.06 -7.05
CA GLU A 538 -20.23 16.69 -7.66
C GLU A 538 -20.12 16.76 -9.20
N LEU A 539 -18.93 17.10 -9.72
CA LEU A 539 -18.66 17.13 -11.16
C LEU A 539 -18.70 15.74 -11.80
N THR A 540 -18.18 14.71 -11.12
CA THR A 540 -18.24 13.33 -11.64
C THR A 540 -19.67 12.78 -11.64
N VAL A 541 -20.50 13.10 -10.65
CA VAL A 541 -21.93 12.73 -10.64
C VAL A 541 -22.68 13.47 -11.75
N ARG A 542 -22.45 14.77 -11.95
CA ARG A 542 -23.09 15.54 -13.04
C ARG A 542 -22.63 15.08 -14.42
N SER A 543 -21.40 14.58 -14.57
CA SER A 543 -20.88 14.04 -15.84
C SER A 543 -21.61 12.75 -16.27
N ARG A 544 -22.15 11.96 -15.32
CA ARG A 544 -22.96 10.76 -15.64
C ARG A 544 -24.37 11.07 -16.16
N GLU A 545 -24.85 12.29 -15.96
CA GLU A 545 -26.12 12.78 -16.51
C GLU A 545 -25.91 13.75 -17.69
N SER A 546 -24.71 13.77 -18.28
CA SER A 546 -24.51 14.49 -19.53
C SER A 546 -25.37 13.81 -20.61
N PRO A 547 -26.27 14.55 -21.29
CA PRO A 547 -27.08 14.01 -22.39
C PRO A 547 -26.17 13.28 -23.36
N GLU A 548 -26.54 12.07 -23.80
CA GLU A 548 -25.79 11.28 -24.78
C GLU A 548 -25.22 12.23 -25.84
N ILE A 549 -23.89 12.35 -25.87
CA ILE A 549 -23.20 13.22 -26.82
C ILE A 549 -23.68 12.79 -28.19
N VAL A 550 -24.53 13.61 -28.81
CA VAL A 550 -25.15 13.33 -30.10
C VAL A 550 -24.00 13.13 -31.07
N LYS A 551 -23.75 11.87 -31.45
CA LYS A 551 -22.66 11.52 -32.35
C LYS A 551 -23.09 11.94 -33.76
N TYR A 552 -22.50 13.01 -34.27
CA TYR A 552 -22.71 13.43 -35.65
C TYR A 552 -22.05 12.42 -36.58
N SER A 553 -22.73 11.97 -37.63
CA SER A 553 -22.17 11.02 -38.60
C SER A 553 -22.06 11.70 -39.96
N CYS A 554 -20.90 11.54 -40.60
CA CYS A 554 -20.71 12.03 -41.96
C CYS A 554 -21.59 11.21 -42.92
N PRO A 555 -22.46 11.82 -43.73
CA PRO A 555 -23.38 11.09 -44.59
C PRO A 555 -22.70 10.32 -45.73
N ILE A 556 -21.45 10.65 -46.06
CA ILE A 556 -20.72 10.07 -47.19
C ILE A 556 -20.00 8.78 -46.76
N CYS A 557 -19.25 8.82 -45.66
CA CYS A 557 -18.43 7.68 -45.21
C CYS A 557 -18.91 7.06 -43.88
N ASN A 558 -19.96 7.61 -43.27
CA ASN A 558 -20.56 7.16 -42.02
C ASN A 558 -19.64 7.18 -40.78
N LYS A 559 -18.52 7.91 -40.84
CA LYS A 559 -17.65 8.14 -39.67
C LYS A 559 -18.39 9.01 -38.64
N LYS A 560 -18.24 8.68 -37.35
CA LYS A 560 -18.89 9.36 -36.23
C LYS A 560 -17.94 10.36 -35.58
N PHE A 561 -18.44 11.54 -35.24
CA PHE A 561 -17.68 12.64 -34.67
C PHE A 561 -18.37 13.17 -33.41
N ARG A 562 -17.55 13.67 -32.48
CA ARG A 562 -17.99 14.19 -31.17
C ARG A 562 -18.49 15.64 -31.23
N SER A 563 -18.26 16.33 -32.35
CA SER A 563 -18.61 17.74 -32.55
C SER A 563 -19.11 17.94 -33.99
N PRO A 564 -20.09 18.82 -34.23
CA PRO A 564 -20.56 19.14 -35.57
C PRO A 564 -19.45 19.77 -36.42
N VAL A 565 -18.56 20.57 -35.81
CA VAL A 565 -17.42 21.20 -36.51
C VAL A 565 -16.49 20.16 -37.12
N LEU A 566 -16.22 19.07 -36.38
CA LEU A 566 -15.39 17.98 -36.89
C LEU A 566 -16.08 17.18 -38.00
N VAL A 567 -17.41 17.11 -38.00
CA VAL A 567 -18.18 16.52 -39.11
C VAL A 567 -18.08 17.41 -40.34
N GLU A 568 -18.16 18.73 -40.19
CA GLU A 568 -18.09 19.70 -41.29
C GLU A 568 -16.71 19.69 -41.95
N GLU A 569 -15.64 19.80 -41.17
CA GLU A 569 -14.26 19.71 -41.68
C GLU A 569 -14.00 18.38 -42.38
N HIS A 570 -14.52 17.27 -41.83
CA HIS A 570 -14.38 15.98 -42.49
C HIS A 570 -15.22 15.89 -43.77
N ALA A 571 -16.44 16.45 -43.77
CA ALA A 571 -17.33 16.40 -44.93
C ALA A 571 -16.72 17.13 -46.13
N GLU A 572 -16.05 18.27 -45.92
CA GLU A 572 -15.35 18.99 -46.99
C GLU A 572 -14.29 18.10 -47.67
N ILE A 573 -13.47 17.41 -46.88
CA ILE A 573 -12.44 16.50 -47.41
C ILE A 573 -13.09 15.26 -48.04
N CYS A 574 -14.13 14.73 -47.41
CA CYS A 574 -14.77 13.49 -47.84
C CYS A 574 -15.56 13.64 -49.15
N ILE A 575 -15.99 14.86 -49.49
CA ILE A 575 -16.62 15.18 -50.78
C ILE A 575 -15.58 15.11 -51.91
N ASP A 576 -14.37 15.63 -51.67
CA ASP A 576 -13.32 15.70 -52.69
C ASP A 576 -12.66 14.34 -52.97
N ASP A 577 -12.66 13.43 -52.00
CA ASP A 577 -12.06 12.08 -52.11
C ASP A 577 -12.97 11.03 -52.76
N GLN A 578 -14.22 11.37 -53.13
CA GLN A 578 -15.09 10.43 -53.86
C GLN A 578 -14.75 10.44 -55.37
N PRO A 579 -14.35 9.29 -55.95
CA PRO A 579 -14.16 9.19 -57.39
C PRO A 579 -15.52 9.31 -58.10
N TRP A 580 -15.63 10.27 -59.03
CA TRP A 580 -16.82 10.53 -59.84
C TRP A 580 -17.29 9.31 -60.65
#